data_AF-A0A7Y5IV04-F1
#
_entry.id   AF-A0A7Y5IV04-F1
#
_cell.length_a   1.000
_cell.length_b   1.000
_cell.length_c   1.000
_cell.angle_alpha   90.00
_cell.angle_beta   90.00
_cell.angle_gamma   90.00
#
_symmetry.space_group_name_H-M   'P 1'
#
loop_
_entity.id
_entity.type
_entity.pdbx_description
1 polymer ?
#
loop_
_entity_poly.entity_id
_entity_poly.type
_entity_poly.pdbx_seq_one_letter_code
_entity_poly.pdbx_strand_id
1 'polypeptide(L)'
;MIQNLERASVALLVFAALALALSGTALAGEEKAAATHLYGNHVCPVSGKPVVSDVSVTYENKEKGVYGRIYLCCPGCVKAAKKDLEGLYKKFYLTDAKTGKAKEPKDLKNEACPMSGEKVDPSAKIEYNGMIIHFCCPGCADGFLEDPEAKMAKLLPDAKEFELKPAEAKKDK
;
A
#
# COMPACT_ATOMS: atom_id res chain seq x y z
N MET A 1 -56.16 -50.22 -14.63
CA MET A 1 -55.96 -51.64 -14.28
C MET A 1 -54.66 -51.69 -13.51
N ILE A 2 -54.68 -51.53 -12.18
CA ILE A 2 -54.88 -52.59 -11.17
C ILE A 2 -54.04 -53.83 -11.50
N GLN A 3 -53.01 -54.07 -10.70
CA GLN A 3 -52.76 -55.28 -9.89
C GLN A 3 -51.35 -55.16 -9.28
N ASN A 4 -51.24 -54.92 -7.96
CA ASN A 4 -51.01 -55.94 -6.90
C ASN A 4 -49.56 -56.47 -6.95
N LEU A 5 -48.77 -56.62 -5.88
CA LEU A 5 -49.13 -57.14 -4.56
C LEU A 5 -47.83 -57.19 -3.70
N GLU A 6 -47.94 -56.85 -2.39
CA GLU A 6 -47.33 -57.59 -1.25
C GLU A 6 -45.80 -57.46 -0.96
N ARG A 7 -45.24 -57.38 0.27
CA ARG A 7 -45.71 -57.55 1.67
C ARG A 7 -44.82 -56.76 2.66
N ALA A 8 -45.46 -56.35 3.77
CA ALA A 8 -45.03 -56.47 5.17
C ALA A 8 -43.61 -56.04 5.62
N SER A 9 -43.64 -55.05 6.52
CA SER A 9 -43.01 -55.03 7.86
C SER A 9 -41.56 -55.50 8.00
N VAL A 10 -40.67 -54.59 8.42
CA VAL A 10 -40.01 -54.60 9.74
C VAL A 10 -39.37 -53.22 9.95
N ALA A 11 -39.78 -52.58 11.05
CA ALA A 11 -39.13 -51.41 11.59
C ALA A 11 -37.72 -51.77 12.09
N LEU A 12 -36.71 -51.01 11.70
CA LEU A 12 -35.56 -50.78 12.57
C LEU A 12 -35.08 -49.34 12.39
N LEU A 13 -35.50 -48.51 13.34
CA LEU A 13 -34.90 -47.22 13.65
C LEU A 13 -33.42 -47.44 13.99
N VAL A 14 -32.53 -46.89 13.17
CA VAL A 14 -31.17 -46.54 13.61
C VAL A 14 -30.97 -45.06 13.31
N PHE A 15 -30.98 -44.30 14.40
CA PHE A 15 -30.62 -42.90 14.46
C PHE A 15 -29.22 -42.68 13.87
N ALA A 16 -29.13 -41.98 12.75
CA ALA A 16 -27.93 -41.22 12.41
C ALA A 16 -28.33 -39.74 12.42
N ALA A 17 -28.11 -39.10 13.55
CA ALA A 17 -28.20 -37.65 13.68
C ALA A 17 -27.15 -37.03 12.75
N LEU A 18 -27.55 -36.67 11.54
CA LEU A 18 -26.76 -35.86 10.64
C LEU A 18 -26.75 -34.44 11.19
N ALA A 19 -25.74 -34.13 11.99
CA ALA A 19 -25.43 -32.77 12.40
C ALA A 19 -25.13 -31.97 11.12
N LEU A 20 -26.10 -31.15 10.67
CA LEU A 20 -25.84 -30.07 9.74
C LEU A 20 -24.93 -29.07 10.46
N ALA A 21 -23.63 -29.22 10.27
CA ALA A 21 -22.67 -28.17 10.54
C ALA A 21 -22.98 -27.01 9.59
N LEU A 22 -23.54 -25.94 10.14
CA LEU A 22 -23.57 -24.63 9.51
C LEU A 22 -22.11 -24.19 9.32
N SER A 23 -21.58 -24.40 8.12
CA SER A 23 -20.33 -23.78 7.68
C SER A 23 -20.57 -22.29 7.52
N GLY A 24 -20.40 -21.55 8.62
CA GLY A 24 -20.14 -20.12 8.58
C GLY A 24 -18.84 -19.92 7.81
N THR A 25 -18.94 -19.46 6.56
CA THR A 25 -17.81 -18.85 5.87
C THR A 25 -17.48 -17.58 6.62
N ALA A 26 -16.51 -17.66 7.53
CA ALA A 26 -15.76 -16.51 7.96
C ALA A 26 -15.13 -15.90 6.69
N LEU A 27 -15.68 -14.79 6.23
CA LEU A 27 -14.92 -13.85 5.44
C LEU A 27 -13.78 -13.41 6.36
N ALA A 28 -12.62 -14.04 6.18
CA ALA A 28 -11.37 -13.47 6.60
C ALA A 28 -11.25 -12.15 5.83
N GLY A 29 -11.77 -11.07 6.43
CA GLY A 29 -11.28 -9.75 6.09
C GLY A 29 -9.79 -9.82 6.30
N GLU A 30 -9.01 -9.56 5.25
CA GLU A 30 -7.60 -9.25 5.38
C GLU A 30 -7.50 -8.12 6.41
N GLU A 31 -7.14 -8.48 7.65
CA GLU A 31 -6.75 -7.53 8.67
C GLU A 31 -5.49 -6.87 8.11
N LYS A 32 -5.65 -5.70 7.49
CA LYS A 32 -4.57 -4.95 6.87
C LYS A 32 -3.56 -4.68 7.99
N ALA A 33 -2.48 -5.46 8.01
CA ALA A 33 -1.42 -5.30 8.98
C ALA A 33 -0.99 -3.83 9.01
N ALA A 34 -0.85 -3.28 10.22
CA ALA A 34 -0.43 -1.90 10.39
C ALA A 34 0.87 -1.65 9.60
N ALA A 35 0.92 -0.56 8.84
CA ALA A 35 2.08 -0.25 8.02
C ALA A 35 3.33 -0.10 8.90
N THR A 36 4.33 -0.96 8.67
CA THR A 36 5.60 -0.91 9.41
C THR A 36 6.60 0.07 8.78
N HIS A 37 6.39 0.43 7.51
CA HIS A 37 7.22 1.34 6.74
C HIS A 37 6.34 2.34 5.98
N LEU A 38 6.82 3.57 5.87
CA LEU A 38 6.34 4.57 4.94
C LEU A 38 7.48 4.92 4.00
N TYR A 39 7.40 4.51 2.74
CA TYR A 39 8.42 4.80 1.71
C TYR A 39 8.30 6.23 1.19
N GLY A 40 8.13 7.18 2.11
CA GLY A 40 7.87 8.59 1.87
C GLY A 40 8.33 9.46 3.03
N ASN A 41 7.68 10.60 3.24
CA ASN A 41 8.02 11.53 4.32
C ASN A 41 7.57 11.01 5.70
N HIS A 42 8.41 11.22 6.73
CA HIS A 42 8.08 10.89 8.13
C HIS A 42 7.66 12.09 8.98
N VAL A 43 7.82 13.30 8.44
CA VAL A 43 7.42 14.55 9.07
C VAL A 43 6.33 15.19 8.22
N CYS A 44 5.22 15.58 8.85
CA CYS A 44 4.08 16.21 8.21
C CYS A 44 4.52 17.55 7.60
N PRO A 45 4.28 17.77 6.30
CA PRO A 45 4.79 18.94 5.62
C PRO A 45 4.02 20.22 5.93
N VAL A 46 2.83 20.08 6.52
CA VAL A 46 1.99 21.19 6.95
C VAL A 46 2.32 21.62 8.38
N SER A 47 2.49 20.66 9.30
CA SER A 47 2.58 20.93 10.75
C SER A 47 3.94 20.69 11.38
N GLY A 48 4.85 19.98 10.69
CA GLY A 48 6.13 19.54 11.25
C GLY A 48 6.03 18.40 12.28
N LYS A 49 4.84 17.88 12.55
CA LYS A 49 4.62 16.75 13.48
C LYS A 49 4.91 15.40 12.80
N PRO A 50 5.17 14.32 13.56
CA PRO A 50 5.25 12.97 13.00
C PRO A 50 4.00 12.61 12.20
N VAL A 51 4.16 11.90 11.10
CA VAL A 51 3.05 11.44 10.26
C VAL A 51 2.40 10.17 10.81
N VAL A 52 1.24 9.83 10.25
CA VAL A 52 0.59 8.52 10.42
C VAL A 52 0.37 7.88 9.05
N SER A 53 0.25 6.55 8.99
CA SER A 53 0.07 5.79 7.75
C SER A 53 -1.25 6.07 7.03
N ASP A 54 -2.29 6.42 7.79
CA ASP A 54 -3.67 6.40 7.28
C ASP A 54 -4.11 7.73 6.68
N VAL A 55 -3.29 8.78 6.84
CA VAL A 55 -3.60 10.11 6.32
C VAL A 55 -2.53 10.53 5.34
N SER A 56 -2.89 10.60 4.06
CA SER A 56 -2.00 11.06 3.00
C SER A 56 -2.77 11.80 1.91
N VAL A 57 -2.02 12.52 1.08
CA VAL A 57 -2.48 13.06 -0.21
C VAL A 57 -1.55 12.57 -1.32
N THR A 58 -2.10 12.33 -2.50
CA THR A 58 -1.32 11.92 -3.67
C THR A 58 -0.98 13.14 -4.52
N TYR A 59 0.29 13.23 -4.93
CA TYR A 59 0.74 14.12 -6.00
C TYR A 59 0.97 13.29 -7.27
N GLU A 60 0.49 13.79 -8.41
CA GLU A 60 0.66 13.15 -9.70
C GLU A 60 0.96 14.20 -10.79
N ASN A 61 1.93 13.88 -11.64
CA ASN A 61 2.21 14.54 -12.90
C ASN A 61 2.50 13.46 -13.95
N LYS A 62 1.44 13.06 -14.65
CA LYS A 62 1.48 11.95 -15.62
C LYS A 62 2.38 12.26 -16.81
N GLU A 63 2.40 13.52 -17.26
CA GLU A 63 3.24 13.96 -18.38
C GLU A 63 4.73 13.75 -18.10
N LYS A 64 5.16 13.94 -16.85
CA LYS A 64 6.55 13.77 -16.42
C LYS A 64 6.83 12.40 -15.79
N GLY A 65 5.81 11.55 -15.64
CA GLY A 65 5.93 10.29 -14.92
C GLY A 65 6.33 10.46 -13.45
N VAL A 66 5.86 11.53 -12.80
CA VAL A 66 6.18 11.84 -11.40
C VAL A 66 4.97 11.60 -10.52
N TYR A 67 5.17 10.82 -9.47
CA TYR A 67 4.14 10.43 -8.53
C TYR A 67 4.66 10.53 -7.10
N GLY A 68 3.76 10.70 -6.16
CA GLY A 68 4.15 10.66 -4.75
C GLY A 68 2.98 10.58 -3.81
N ARG A 69 3.25 9.99 -2.65
CA ARG A 69 2.34 9.96 -1.51
C ARG A 69 2.93 10.82 -0.42
N ILE A 70 2.21 11.86 -0.05
CA ILE A 70 2.61 12.80 1.00
C ILE A 70 1.80 12.47 2.25
N TYR A 71 2.46 11.92 3.26
CA TYR A 71 1.86 11.56 4.53
C TYR A 71 1.67 12.78 5.43
N LEU A 72 0.60 12.75 6.22
CA LEU A 72 0.16 13.83 7.10
C LEU A 72 0.00 13.30 8.52
N CYS A 73 0.07 14.20 9.50
CA CYS A 73 -0.14 13.83 10.90
C CYS A 73 -1.63 13.66 11.27
N CYS A 74 -2.55 14.29 10.51
CA CYS A 74 -4.00 14.23 10.78
C CYS A 74 -4.83 14.73 9.59
N PRO A 75 -6.15 14.40 9.53
CA PRO A 75 -7.03 14.85 8.45
C PRO A 75 -7.14 16.37 8.30
N GLY A 76 -6.94 17.13 9.39
CA GLY A 76 -6.97 18.59 9.37
C GLY A 76 -5.90 19.22 8.46
N CYS A 77 -4.81 18.50 8.18
CA CYS A 77 -3.75 18.98 7.27
C CYS A 77 -4.10 18.81 5.78
N VAL A 78 -5.10 18.01 5.42
CA VAL A 78 -5.41 17.67 4.02
C VAL A 78 -5.74 18.90 3.19
N LYS A 79 -6.59 19.81 3.72
CA LYS A 79 -6.97 21.03 3.00
C LYS A 79 -5.78 21.94 2.72
N ALA A 80 -4.85 22.05 3.68
CA ALA A 80 -3.64 22.86 3.50
C ALA A 80 -2.68 22.20 2.51
N ALA A 81 -2.51 20.88 2.59
CA ALA A 81 -1.64 20.13 1.69
C ALA A 81 -2.09 20.25 0.22
N LYS A 82 -3.40 20.20 -0.05
CA LYS A 82 -3.93 20.30 -1.42
C LYS A 82 -3.77 21.67 -2.09
N LYS A 83 -3.39 22.73 -1.35
CA LYS A 83 -3.23 24.07 -1.93
C LYS A 83 -2.03 24.18 -2.87
N ASP A 84 -0.99 23.40 -2.62
CA ASP A 84 0.25 23.40 -3.41
C ASP A 84 0.94 22.03 -3.33
N LEU A 85 0.37 21.04 -4.02
CA LEU A 85 0.90 19.67 -4.00
C LEU A 85 2.27 19.57 -4.66
N GLU A 86 2.49 20.27 -5.78
CA GLU A 86 3.77 20.25 -6.49
C GLU A 86 4.88 20.89 -5.64
N GLY A 87 4.61 22.05 -5.03
CA GLY A 87 5.58 22.70 -4.13
C GLY A 87 5.88 21.87 -2.90
N LEU A 88 4.87 21.23 -2.30
CA LEU A 88 5.08 20.29 -1.19
C LEU A 88 5.91 19.07 -1.61
N TYR A 89 5.60 18.47 -2.76
CA TYR A 89 6.35 17.35 -3.29
C TYR A 89 7.82 17.73 -3.48
N LYS A 90 8.11 18.84 -4.18
CA LYS A 90 9.49 19.31 -4.41
C LYS A 90 10.21 19.62 -3.10
N LYS A 91 9.54 20.26 -2.14
CA LYS A 91 10.13 20.61 -0.85
C LYS A 91 10.51 19.38 -0.04
N PHE A 92 9.70 18.32 -0.06
CA PHE A 92 9.93 17.15 0.79
C PHE A 92 10.76 16.07 0.11
N TYR A 93 10.60 15.90 -1.20
CA TYR A 93 11.24 14.82 -1.94
C TYR A 93 12.42 15.29 -2.80
N LEU A 94 12.46 16.55 -3.22
CA LEU A 94 13.47 17.09 -4.14
C LEU A 94 14.22 18.32 -3.59
N THR A 95 14.18 18.52 -2.26
CA THR A 95 15.00 19.54 -1.59
C THR A 95 15.75 18.88 -0.44
N ASP A 96 17.03 19.19 -0.31
CA ASP A 96 17.84 18.73 0.81
C ASP A 96 17.46 19.50 2.09
N ALA A 97 17.07 18.76 3.13
CA ALA A 97 16.56 19.35 4.37
C ALA A 97 17.63 20.13 5.16
N LYS A 98 18.92 19.87 4.94
CA LYS A 98 20.03 20.53 5.66
C LYS A 98 20.46 21.83 4.98
N THR A 99 20.48 21.83 3.67
CA THR A 99 21.03 22.91 2.84
C THR A 99 19.96 23.76 2.16
N GLY A 100 18.72 23.27 2.07
CA GLY A 100 17.63 23.91 1.35
C GLY A 100 17.80 23.93 -0.17
N LYS A 101 18.81 23.23 -0.71
CA LYS A 101 19.09 23.18 -2.14
C LYS A 101 18.24 22.11 -2.82
N ALA A 102 17.89 22.34 -4.08
CA ALA A 102 17.28 21.33 -4.92
C ALA A 102 18.19 20.09 -5.01
N LYS A 103 17.58 18.91 -4.98
CA LYS A 103 18.25 17.63 -5.21
C LYS A 103 17.51 16.85 -6.29
N GLU A 104 18.27 16.10 -7.08
CA GLU A 104 17.72 15.18 -8.06
C GLU A 104 17.10 13.95 -7.39
N PRO A 105 16.14 13.28 -8.04
CA PRO A 105 15.61 12.00 -7.57
C PRO A 105 16.72 10.95 -7.42
N LYS A 106 16.61 10.12 -6.38
CA LYS A 106 17.54 9.00 -6.12
C LYS A 106 17.19 7.83 -7.04
N ASP A 107 18.09 7.49 -7.96
CA ASP A 107 17.91 6.29 -8.78
C ASP A 107 18.13 5.01 -7.96
N LEU A 108 17.11 4.15 -7.88
CA LEU A 108 17.20 2.87 -7.18
C LEU A 108 17.99 1.82 -7.98
N LYS A 109 18.14 2.01 -9.29
CA LYS A 109 18.88 1.11 -10.19
C LYS A 109 18.47 -0.36 -10.04
N ASN A 110 17.20 -0.62 -9.78
CA ASN A 110 16.71 -1.97 -9.64
C ASN A 110 16.84 -2.72 -10.97
N GLU A 111 17.47 -3.89 -10.95
CA GLU A 111 17.70 -4.70 -12.17
C GLU A 111 16.48 -5.54 -12.56
N ALA A 112 15.63 -5.84 -11.57
CA ALA A 112 14.40 -6.61 -11.72
C ALA A 112 13.17 -5.72 -11.49
N CYS A 113 12.13 -5.96 -12.30
CA CYS A 113 10.85 -5.29 -12.22
C CYS A 113 10.16 -5.64 -10.89
N PRO A 114 9.72 -4.65 -10.09
CA PRO A 114 9.05 -4.92 -8.81
C PRO A 114 7.67 -5.59 -8.97
N MET A 115 7.13 -5.58 -10.20
CA MET A 115 5.83 -6.16 -10.53
C MET A 115 5.94 -7.64 -10.91
N SER A 116 6.84 -7.97 -11.86
CA SER A 116 6.96 -9.32 -12.42
C SER A 116 8.26 -10.07 -12.04
N GLY A 117 9.29 -9.37 -11.58
CA GLY A 117 10.64 -9.93 -11.37
C GLY A 117 11.49 -10.05 -12.63
N GLU A 118 10.96 -9.69 -13.80
CA GLU A 118 11.69 -9.72 -15.07
C GLU A 118 12.73 -8.59 -15.16
N LYS A 119 13.65 -8.68 -16.13
CA LYS A 119 14.65 -7.64 -16.39
C LYS A 119 13.98 -6.31 -16.76
N VAL A 120 14.50 -5.21 -16.22
CA VAL A 120 14.00 -3.86 -16.50
C VAL A 120 14.36 -3.36 -17.90
N ASP A 121 13.49 -2.50 -18.45
CA ASP A 121 13.70 -1.73 -19.67
C ASP A 121 14.12 -0.30 -19.29
N PRO A 122 15.24 0.25 -19.83
CA PRO A 122 15.72 1.60 -19.51
C PRO A 122 14.72 2.74 -19.81
N SER A 123 13.77 2.50 -20.71
CA SER A 123 12.73 3.46 -21.11
C SER A 123 11.50 3.42 -20.21
N ALA A 124 11.30 2.33 -19.45
CA ALA A 124 10.15 2.14 -18.58
C ALA A 124 10.49 2.49 -17.13
N LYS A 125 10.28 3.75 -16.74
CA LYS A 125 10.54 4.23 -15.38
C LYS A 125 9.59 5.33 -14.95
N ILE A 126 9.43 5.48 -13.63
CA ILE A 126 8.74 6.62 -13.02
C ILE A 126 9.57 7.18 -11.87
N GLU A 127 9.23 8.40 -11.47
CA GLU A 127 9.62 8.94 -10.18
C GLU A 127 8.50 8.70 -9.16
N TYR A 128 8.82 8.08 -8.03
CA TYR A 128 7.92 7.93 -6.89
C TYR A 128 8.62 8.39 -5.61
N ASN A 129 8.05 9.38 -4.90
CA ASN A 129 8.61 9.93 -3.65
C ASN A 129 10.09 10.32 -3.75
N GLY A 130 10.48 10.95 -4.86
CA GLY A 130 11.87 11.37 -5.13
C GLY A 130 12.82 10.20 -5.41
N MET A 131 12.30 9.03 -5.79
CA MET A 131 13.09 7.86 -6.20
C MET A 131 12.74 7.46 -7.63
N ILE A 132 13.74 7.08 -8.44
CA ILE A 132 13.51 6.54 -9.78
C ILE A 132 13.37 5.02 -9.67
N ILE A 133 12.26 4.49 -10.20
CA ILE A 133 11.93 3.07 -10.20
C ILE A 133 11.84 2.61 -11.66
N HIS A 134 12.53 1.52 -11.97
CA HIS A 134 12.55 0.94 -13.31
C HIS A 134 11.63 -0.29 -13.39
N PHE A 135 11.05 -0.51 -14.55
CA PHE A 135 10.10 -1.58 -14.82
C PHE A 135 10.47 -2.33 -16.10
N CYS A 136 9.90 -3.52 -16.32
CA CYS A 136 10.10 -4.25 -17.58
C CYS A 136 9.26 -3.69 -18.74
N CYS A 137 8.19 -2.94 -18.45
CA CYS A 137 7.34 -2.31 -19.47
C CYS A 137 6.55 -1.10 -18.90
N PRO A 138 6.01 -0.22 -19.76
CA PRO A 138 5.23 0.93 -19.30
C PRO A 138 4.00 0.57 -18.46
N GLY A 139 3.30 -0.53 -18.79
CA GLY A 139 2.11 -0.96 -18.04
C GLY A 139 2.38 -1.41 -16.59
N CYS A 140 3.62 -1.79 -16.28
CA CYS A 140 4.00 -2.10 -14.90
C CYS A 140 4.03 -0.87 -13.99
N ALA A 141 4.23 0.33 -14.55
CA ALA A 141 4.18 1.57 -13.78
C ALA A 141 2.77 1.83 -13.25
N ASP A 142 1.72 1.58 -14.04
CA ASP A 142 0.35 1.77 -13.62
C ASP A 142 -0.03 0.80 -12.49
N GLY A 143 0.31 -0.49 -12.63
CA GLY A 143 0.08 -1.48 -11.58
C GLY A 143 0.89 -1.23 -10.30
N PHE A 144 2.05 -0.56 -10.40
CA PHE A 144 2.80 -0.14 -9.23
C PHE A 144 2.04 0.91 -8.41
N LEU A 145 1.33 1.83 -9.07
CA LEU A 145 0.61 2.93 -8.42
C LEU A 145 -0.66 2.49 -7.68
N GLU A 146 -1.15 1.27 -7.91
CA GLU A 146 -2.30 0.70 -7.19
C GLU A 146 -1.98 0.41 -5.72
N ASP A 147 -0.78 -0.12 -5.44
CA ASP A 147 -0.29 -0.38 -4.08
C ASP A 147 1.23 -0.13 -3.97
N PRO A 148 1.65 1.13 -4.04
CA PRO A 148 3.05 1.47 -4.16
C PRO A 148 3.85 1.10 -2.91
N GLU A 149 3.27 1.16 -1.71
CA GLU A 149 3.97 0.80 -0.47
C GLU A 149 4.35 -0.69 -0.45
N ALA A 150 3.44 -1.58 -0.84
CA ALA A 150 3.74 -3.01 -0.94
C ALA A 150 4.81 -3.31 -2.00
N LYS A 151 4.83 -2.57 -3.12
CA LYS A 151 5.87 -2.74 -4.14
C LYS A 151 7.22 -2.16 -3.71
N MET A 152 7.20 -1.03 -3.02
CA MET A 152 8.39 -0.43 -2.42
C MET A 152 9.01 -1.35 -1.36
N ALA A 153 8.19 -2.06 -0.59
CA ALA A 153 8.67 -3.07 0.35
C ALA A 153 9.45 -4.21 -0.30
N LYS A 154 9.08 -4.59 -1.53
CA LYS A 154 9.85 -5.58 -2.31
C LYS A 154 11.17 -5.03 -2.83
N LEU A 155 11.21 -3.74 -3.18
CA LEU A 155 12.42 -3.07 -3.68
C LEU A 155 13.41 -2.77 -2.56
N LEU A 156 12.90 -2.41 -1.38
CA LEU A 156 13.65 -1.90 -0.25
C LEU A 156 13.23 -2.60 1.06
N PRO A 157 13.42 -3.93 1.16
CA PRO A 157 12.94 -4.72 2.30
C PRO A 157 13.65 -4.36 3.62
N ASP A 158 14.89 -3.90 3.57
CA ASP A 158 15.72 -3.60 4.75
C ASP A 158 15.91 -2.09 5.00
N ALA A 159 15.10 -1.25 4.37
CA ALA A 159 15.31 0.19 4.40
C ALA A 159 14.79 0.82 5.70
N LYS A 160 15.62 0.72 6.74
CA LYS A 160 15.41 1.32 8.08
C LYS A 160 15.09 2.81 8.05
N GLU A 161 15.53 3.52 7.01
CA GLU A 161 15.21 4.94 6.82
C GLU A 161 13.72 5.19 6.57
N PHE A 162 12.95 4.16 6.21
CA PHE A 162 11.50 4.24 5.95
C PHE A 162 10.66 3.63 7.07
N GLU A 163 11.25 3.06 8.12
CA GLU A 163 10.50 2.51 9.26
C GLU A 163 9.58 3.56 9.89
N LEU A 164 8.29 3.22 10.01
CA LEU A 164 7.32 4.06 10.68
C LEU A 164 7.49 3.92 12.19
N LYS A 165 8.17 4.88 12.81
CA LYS A 165 8.18 4.97 14.28
C LYS A 165 6.79 5.45 14.73
N PRO A 166 6.16 4.76 15.69
CA PRO A 166 4.91 5.24 16.27
C PRO A 166 5.11 6.68 16.73
N ALA A 167 4.18 7.57 16.40
CA ALA A 167 4.19 8.92 16.93
C ALA A 167 4.21 8.78 18.46
N GLU A 168 5.34 9.11 19.09
CA GLU A 168 5.46 9.04 20.54
C GLU A 168 4.33 9.89 21.11
N ALA A 169 3.35 9.23 21.74
CA ALA A 169 2.34 9.90 22.52
C ALA A 169 3.12 10.68 23.57
N LYS A 170 3.22 12.01 23.42
CA LYS A 170 3.72 12.86 24.48
C LYS A 170 2.87 12.54 25.70
N LYS A 171 3.46 11.84 26.66
CA LYS A 171 2.96 11.83 28.03
C LYS A 171 3.16 13.26 28.51
N ASP A 172 2.09 14.04 28.44
CA ASP A 172 2.02 15.34 29.10
C ASP A 172 2.38 15.10 30.57
N LYS A 173 3.44 15.75 31.04
CA LYS A 173 3.83 15.81 32.46
C LYS A 173 3.56 17.22 32.95
#